data_AF-A0A524E332-F1
#
_entry.id   AF-A0A524E332-F1
#
_cell.length_a   1.000
_cell.length_b   1.000
_cell.length_c   1.000
_cell.angle_alpha   90.00
_cell.angle_beta   90.00
_cell.angle_gamma   90.00
#
_symmetry.space_group_name_H-M   'P 1'
#
loop_
_entity.id
_entity.type
_entity.pdbx_description
1 polymer ?
#
loop_
_entity_poly.entity_id
_entity_poly.type
_entity_poly.pdbx_seq_one_letter_code
_entity_poly.pdbx_strand_id
1 'polypeptide(L)'
;MEESKIWLLVFSLVVLTGVALMLVLVPFGIDFVIVNGVRLISIFLGMLGGTALGEYLKIRKNEQVGQMLLSDLTEELRVNRKLLGKGVPLRKGFWILGVRSGRAEYIPETERRMLWRIYPVITHYNDDLAQVHRAELTGREVSPEVESEMRSLAADIKDGIDAFLESQDS
;
A
#
# COMPACT_ATOMS: atom_id res chain seq x y z
N MET A 1 -6.21 4.07 13.56
CA MET A 1 -7.55 3.93 14.19
C MET A 1 -7.63 4.58 15.58
N GLU A 2 -6.59 4.49 16.42
CA GLU A 2 -6.59 5.13 17.75
C GLU A 2 -6.59 6.67 17.70
N GLU A 3 -5.82 7.26 16.78
CA GLU A 3 -5.82 8.73 16.58
C GLU A 3 -7.21 9.25 16.22
N SER A 4 -7.93 8.57 15.33
CA SER A 4 -9.30 8.95 14.95
C SER A 4 -10.26 8.94 16.15
N LYS A 5 -10.07 8.03 17.12
CA LYS A 5 -10.85 7.97 18.37
C LYS A 5 -10.50 9.11 19.32
N ILE A 6 -9.22 9.45 19.44
CA ILE A 6 -8.74 10.59 20.25
C ILE A 6 -9.31 11.89 19.70
N TRP A 7 -9.24 12.08 18.38
CA TRP A 7 -9.84 13.22 17.72
C TRP A 7 -11.36 13.28 17.95
N LEU A 8 -12.09 12.16 17.79
CA LEU A 8 -13.52 12.06 18.13
C LEU A 8 -13.86 12.46 19.57
N LEU A 9 -13.00 12.10 20.53
CA LEU A 9 -13.17 12.45 21.93
C LEU A 9 -12.94 13.95 22.17
N VAL A 10 -11.85 14.50 21.62
CA VAL A 10 -11.57 15.95 21.65
C VAL A 10 -12.72 16.74 21.02
N PHE A 11 -13.27 16.26 19.90
CA PHE A 11 -14.43 16.88 19.25
C PHE A 11 -15.68 16.87 20.13
N SER A 12 -16.00 15.72 20.74
CA SER A 12 -17.15 15.59 21.62
C SER A 12 -17.06 16.54 22.81
N LEU A 13 -15.86 16.72 23.36
CA LEU A 13 -15.59 17.62 24.48
C LEU A 13 -15.80 19.10 24.11
N VAL A 14 -15.30 19.53 22.94
CA VAL A 14 -15.44 20.93 22.47
C VAL A 14 -16.91 21.26 22.21
N VAL A 15 -17.67 20.35 21.57
CA VAL A 15 -19.10 20.54 21.31
C VAL A 15 -19.88 20.61 22.63
N LEU A 16 -19.65 19.68 23.56
CA LEU A 16 -20.30 19.69 24.87
C LEU A 16 -20.01 20.96 25.66
N THR A 17 -18.75 21.43 25.63
CA THR A 17 -18.35 22.67 26.31
C THR A 17 -19.02 23.89 25.68
N GLY A 18 -19.10 23.95 24.35
CA GLY A 18 -19.80 25.03 23.63
C GLY A 18 -21.30 25.07 23.93
N VAL A 19 -21.96 23.91 23.95
CA VAL A 19 -23.39 23.80 24.31
C VAL A 19 -23.63 24.19 25.76
N ALA A 20 -22.78 23.71 26.69
CA ALA A 20 -22.87 24.07 28.11
C ALA A 20 -22.70 25.58 28.32
N LEU A 21 -21.75 26.22 27.63
CA LEU A 21 -21.54 27.67 27.70
C LEU A 21 -22.77 28.44 27.20
N MET A 22 -23.39 28.00 26.10
CA MET A 22 -24.60 28.63 25.58
C MET A 22 -25.76 28.54 26.57
N LEU A 23 -26.01 27.35 27.14
CA LEU A 23 -27.08 27.16 28.13
C LEU A 23 -26.91 28.06 29.36
N VAL A 24 -25.66 28.33 29.77
CA VAL A 24 -25.36 29.24 30.89
C VAL A 24 -25.51 30.71 30.50
N LEU A 25 -25.18 31.11 29.27
CA LEU A 25 -25.13 32.53 28.86
C LEU A 25 -26.46 33.07 28.32
N VAL A 26 -27.32 32.21 27.76
CA VAL A 26 -28.66 32.58 27.26
C VAL A 26 -29.55 33.29 28.30
N PRO A 27 -29.64 32.84 29.56
CA PRO A 27 -30.48 33.49 30.58
C PRO A 27 -30.03 34.90 30.96
N PHE A 28 -28.78 35.28 30.67
CA PHE A 28 -28.23 36.60 31.02
C PHE A 28 -28.49 37.67 29.96
N GLY A 29 -29.28 37.38 28.91
CA GLY A 29 -29.73 38.38 27.93
C GLY A 29 -28.60 38.95 27.06
N ILE A 30 -27.50 38.19 26.89
CA ILE A 30 -26.35 38.63 26.11
C ILE A 30 -26.52 38.20 24.65
N ASP A 31 -27.49 38.79 23.96
CA ASP A 31 -27.82 38.46 22.56
C ASP A 31 -26.60 38.55 21.63
N PHE A 32 -25.69 39.49 21.90
CA PHE A 32 -24.43 39.64 21.17
C PHE A 32 -23.47 38.45 21.35
N VAL A 33 -23.45 37.81 22.53
CA VAL A 33 -22.61 36.64 22.81
C VAL A 33 -23.23 35.38 22.22
N ILE A 34 -24.55 35.27 22.21
CA ILE A 34 -25.26 34.14 21.60
C ILE A 34 -25.04 34.14 20.08
N VAL A 35 -25.25 35.28 19.40
CA VAL A 35 -25.10 35.36 17.93
C VAL A 35 -23.65 35.12 17.48
N ASN A 36 -22.68 35.75 18.16
CA ASN A 36 -21.27 35.53 17.83
C ASN A 36 -20.79 34.13 18.24
N GLY A 37 -21.31 33.58 19.34
CA GLY A 37 -21.06 32.20 19.76
C GLY A 37 -21.55 31.17 18.75
N VAL A 38 -22.79 31.32 18.27
CA VAL A 38 -23.34 30.46 17.19
C VAL A 38 -22.52 30.58 15.92
N ARG A 39 -22.07 31.79 15.57
CA ARG A 39 -21.23 32.02 14.38
C ARG A 39 -19.87 31.34 14.51
N LEU A 40 -19.22 31.45 15.66
CA LEU A 40 -17.96 30.78 15.96
C LEU A 40 -18.10 29.26 15.93
N ILE A 41 -19.14 28.70 16.57
CA ILE A 41 -19.42 27.27 16.51
C ILE A 41 -19.65 26.81 15.07
N SER A 42 -20.39 27.58 14.27
CA SER A 42 -20.64 27.24 12.86
C SER A 42 -19.35 27.25 12.02
N ILE A 43 -18.45 28.21 12.26
CA ILE A 43 -17.13 28.26 11.60
C ILE A 43 -16.27 27.06 12.03
N PHE A 44 -16.25 26.74 13.33
CA PHE A 44 -15.53 25.57 13.82
C PHE A 44 -16.08 24.28 13.23
N LEU A 45 -17.40 24.08 13.21
CA LEU A 45 -18.03 22.91 12.59
C LEU A 45 -17.74 22.84 11.09
N GLY A 46 -17.75 23.97 10.38
CA GLY A 46 -17.39 24.03 8.97
C GLY A 46 -15.92 23.65 8.71
N MET A 47 -15.00 24.21 9.49
CA MET A 47 -13.56 23.88 9.41
C MET A 47 -13.33 22.39 9.72
N LEU A 48 -13.95 21.89 10.78
CA LEU A 48 -13.85 20.49 11.20
C LEU A 48 -14.44 19.54 10.15
N GLY A 49 -15.64 19.81 9.66
CA GLY A 49 -16.27 19.03 8.59
C GLY A 49 -15.42 19.01 7.33
N GLY A 50 -14.84 20.15 6.95
CA GLY A 50 -13.91 20.26 5.83
C GLY A 50 -12.64 19.42 6.03
N THR A 51 -12.01 19.50 7.20
CA THR A 51 -10.79 18.71 7.50
C THR A 51 -11.05 17.20 7.55
N ALA A 52 -12.14 16.77 8.20
CA ALA A 52 -12.51 15.37 8.28
C ALA A 52 -12.85 14.79 6.90
N LEU A 53 -13.56 15.55 6.07
CA LEU A 53 -13.84 15.16 4.68
C LEU A 53 -12.55 15.08 3.85
N GLY A 54 -11.63 16.03 4.03
CA GLY A 54 -10.33 16.05 3.37
C GLY A 54 -9.48 14.83 3.70
N GLU A 55 -9.36 14.49 4.99
CA GLU A 55 -8.63 13.29 5.45
C GLU A 55 -9.32 12.01 4.97
N TYR A 56 -10.65 11.94 5.04
CA TYR A 56 -11.41 10.79 4.52
C TYR A 56 -11.16 10.56 3.01
N LEU A 57 -11.23 11.63 2.20
CA LEU A 57 -10.97 11.53 0.76
C LEU A 57 -9.51 11.15 0.46
N LYS A 58 -8.56 11.63 1.26
CA LYS A 58 -7.14 11.28 1.14
C LYS A 58 -6.90 9.80 1.45
N ILE A 59 -7.46 9.29 2.54
CA ILE A 59 -7.39 7.86 2.91
C ILE A 59 -7.98 7.01 1.79
N ARG A 60 -9.20 7.34 1.34
CA ARG A 60 -9.87 6.61 0.26
C ARG A 60 -9.06 6.61 -1.04
N LYS A 61 -8.46 7.74 -1.40
CA LYS A 61 -7.61 7.84 -2.60
C LYS A 61 -6.34 7.02 -2.46
N ASN A 62 -5.72 7.02 -1.28
CA ASN A 62 -4.51 6.25 -1.01
C ASN A 62 -4.78 4.74 -1.06
N GLU A 63 -5.89 4.28 -0.48
CA GLU A 63 -6.33 2.88 -0.60
C GLU A 63 -6.56 2.47 -2.06
N GLN A 64 -7.22 3.33 -2.85
CA GLN A 64 -7.40 3.08 -4.29
C GLN A 64 -6.06 2.97 -5.04
N VAL A 65 -5.10 3.83 -4.70
CA VAL A 65 -3.74 3.78 -5.28
C VAL A 65 -3.02 2.49 -4.89
N GLY A 66 -3.16 2.04 -3.64
CA GLY A 66 -2.63 0.75 -3.18
C GLY A 66 -3.23 -0.44 -3.94
N GLN A 67 -4.56 -0.46 -4.11
CA GLN A 67 -5.27 -1.51 -4.85
C GLN A 67 -4.91 -1.55 -6.34
N MET A 68 -4.78 -0.38 -6.99
CA MET A 68 -4.35 -0.32 -8.39
C MET A 68 -2.93 -0.86 -8.56
N LEU A 69 -2.01 -0.49 -7.66
CA LEU A 69 -0.64 -1.01 -7.67
C LEU A 69 -0.62 -2.53 -7.42
N LEU A 70 -1.43 -3.03 -6.50
CA LEU A 70 -1.56 -4.46 -6.21
C LEU A 70 -2.06 -5.24 -7.44
N SER A 71 -3.05 -4.70 -8.15
CA SER A 71 -3.55 -5.27 -9.41
C SER A 71 -2.46 -5.34 -10.48
N ASP A 72 -1.71 -4.24 -10.67
CA ASP A 72 -0.64 -4.20 -11.66
C ASP A 72 0.49 -5.20 -11.32
N LEU A 73 0.88 -5.29 -10.04
CA LEU A 73 1.89 -6.25 -9.57
C LEU A 73 1.42 -7.71 -9.73
N THR A 74 0.14 -7.97 -9.46
CA THR A 74 -0.47 -9.30 -9.67
C THR A 74 -0.38 -9.71 -11.14
N GLU A 75 -0.69 -8.82 -12.07
CA GLU A 75 -0.58 -9.13 -13.50
C GLU A 75 0.87 -9.35 -13.94
N GLU A 76 1.81 -8.56 -13.42
CA GLU A 76 3.24 -8.78 -13.66
C GLU A 76 3.73 -10.14 -13.11
N LEU A 77 3.23 -10.61 -11.95
CA LEU A 77 3.52 -11.97 -11.47
C LEU A 77 2.95 -13.04 -12.39
N ARG A 78 1.72 -12.86 -12.91
CA ARG A 78 1.13 -13.82 -13.86
C ARG A 78 1.96 -13.90 -15.14
N VAL A 79 2.49 -12.77 -15.62
CA VAL A 79 3.42 -12.76 -16.76
C VAL A 79 4.71 -13.47 -16.41
N ASN A 80 5.33 -13.17 -15.25
CA ASN A 80 6.56 -13.84 -14.81
C ASN A 80 6.37 -15.36 -14.65
N ARG A 81 5.23 -15.80 -14.10
CA ARG A 81 4.85 -17.22 -14.03
C ARG A 81 4.84 -17.90 -15.41
N LYS A 82 4.36 -17.20 -16.44
CA LYS A 82 4.36 -17.68 -17.84
C LYS A 82 5.74 -17.65 -18.50
N LEU A 83 6.67 -16.85 -17.98
CA LEU A 83 8.04 -16.74 -18.50
C LEU A 83 9.00 -17.74 -17.83
N LEU A 84 8.70 -18.16 -16.59
CA LEU A 84 9.42 -19.25 -15.93
C LEU A 84 9.48 -20.48 -16.83
N GLY A 85 10.68 -21.06 -16.96
CA GLY A 85 10.93 -22.24 -17.79
C GLY A 85 11.07 -21.97 -19.30
N LYS A 86 10.92 -20.72 -19.77
CA LYS A 86 11.13 -20.37 -21.19
C LYS A 86 12.55 -19.90 -21.51
N GLY A 87 13.46 -19.87 -20.54
CA GLY A 87 14.80 -19.30 -20.71
C GLY A 87 14.79 -17.79 -20.96
N VAL A 88 13.69 -17.09 -20.64
CA VAL A 88 13.57 -15.64 -20.82
C VAL A 88 13.73 -14.94 -19.47
N PRO A 89 14.46 -13.81 -19.39
CA PRO A 89 14.54 -13.02 -18.16
C PRO A 89 13.17 -12.57 -17.68
N LEU A 90 12.94 -12.70 -16.38
CA LEU A 90 11.72 -12.23 -15.73
C LEU A 90 11.70 -10.70 -15.70
N ARG A 91 10.50 -10.12 -15.70
CA ARG A 91 10.32 -8.66 -15.66
C ARG A 91 10.63 -8.12 -14.25
N LYS A 92 11.71 -7.33 -14.13
CA LYS A 92 12.14 -6.68 -12.87
C LYS A 92 11.69 -5.22 -12.72
N GLY A 93 11.54 -4.49 -13.83
CA GLY A 93 11.43 -3.01 -13.82
C GLY A 93 10.21 -2.48 -13.07
N PHE A 94 9.06 -3.14 -13.22
CA PHE A 94 7.84 -2.73 -12.53
C PHE A 94 7.86 -3.06 -11.03
N TRP A 95 8.61 -4.08 -10.62
CA TRP A 95 8.74 -4.50 -9.22
C TRP A 95 9.54 -3.54 -8.37
N ILE A 96 10.65 -3.06 -8.90
CA ILE A 96 11.52 -2.08 -8.21
C ILE A 96 10.76 -0.79 -7.97
N LEU A 97 10.00 -0.35 -8.96
CA LEU A 97 9.22 0.89 -8.87
C LEU A 97 7.94 0.70 -8.06
N GLY A 98 7.30 -0.46 -8.14
CA GLY A 98 6.07 -0.76 -7.42
C GLY A 98 6.31 -0.99 -5.93
N VAL A 99 7.07 -2.04 -5.59
CA VAL A 99 7.27 -2.52 -4.21
C VAL A 99 8.09 -1.54 -3.36
N ARG A 100 8.97 -0.75 -3.97
CA ARG A 100 9.76 0.30 -3.27
C ARG A 100 9.14 1.70 -3.35
N SER A 101 8.01 1.89 -4.03
CA SER A 101 7.35 3.19 -4.00
C SER A 101 6.69 3.44 -2.66
N GLY A 102 6.53 4.72 -2.30
CA GLY A 102 5.67 5.13 -1.18
C GLY A 102 4.19 4.73 -1.38
N ARG A 103 3.80 4.24 -2.57
CA ARG A 103 2.46 3.69 -2.81
C ARG A 103 2.30 2.27 -2.27
N ALA A 104 3.41 1.52 -2.14
CA ALA A 104 3.39 0.18 -1.54
C ALA A 104 3.00 0.20 -0.07
N GLU A 105 3.10 1.35 0.62
CA GLU A 105 2.63 1.52 2.00
C GLU A 105 1.11 1.37 2.13
N TYR A 106 0.37 1.55 1.03
CA TYR A 106 -1.09 1.42 1.01
C TYR A 106 -1.56 0.03 0.55
N ILE A 107 -0.64 -0.88 0.23
CA ILE A 107 -0.95 -2.31 0.02
C ILE A 107 -1.10 -2.95 1.41
N PRO A 108 -2.07 -3.85 1.62
CA PRO A 108 -2.18 -4.50 2.92
C PRO A 108 -0.92 -5.33 3.25
N GLU A 109 -0.61 -5.38 4.54
CA GLU A 109 0.70 -5.78 5.04
C GLU A 109 1.07 -7.23 4.68
N THR A 110 0.07 -8.11 4.64
CA THR A 110 0.24 -9.54 4.33
C THR A 110 0.75 -9.73 2.90
N GLU A 111 0.08 -9.10 1.95
CA GLU A 111 0.35 -9.11 0.51
C GLU A 111 1.70 -8.45 0.25
N ARG A 112 1.95 -7.30 0.89
CA ARG A 112 3.21 -6.59 0.80
C ARG A 112 4.39 -7.47 1.19
N ARG A 113 4.30 -8.21 2.31
CA ARG A 113 5.37 -9.13 2.75
C ARG A 113 5.61 -10.27 1.76
N MET A 114 4.55 -10.85 1.19
CA MET A 114 4.68 -11.90 0.18
C MET A 114 5.41 -11.38 -1.06
N LEU A 115 5.02 -10.20 -1.57
CA LEU A 115 5.68 -9.54 -2.70
C LEU A 115 7.17 -9.26 -2.43
N TRP A 116 7.51 -8.80 -1.22
CA TRP A 116 8.89 -8.55 -0.81
C TRP A 116 9.76 -9.82 -0.73
N ARG A 117 9.17 -11.00 -0.48
CA ARG A 117 9.91 -12.27 -0.45
C ARG A 117 10.26 -12.77 -1.85
N ILE A 118 9.36 -12.59 -2.82
CA ILE A 118 9.55 -13.08 -4.20
C ILE A 118 10.60 -12.23 -4.93
N TYR A 119 10.63 -10.92 -4.67
CA TYR A 119 11.44 -9.96 -5.43
C TYR A 119 12.96 -10.25 -5.46
N PRO A 120 13.65 -10.49 -4.32
CA PRO A 120 15.08 -10.80 -4.33
C PRO A 120 15.39 -12.06 -5.13
N VAL A 121 14.53 -13.07 -5.03
CA VAL A 121 14.71 -14.37 -5.73
C VAL A 121 14.63 -14.20 -7.24
N ILE A 122 13.66 -13.41 -7.74
CA ILE A 122 13.59 -13.02 -9.17
C ILE A 122 14.87 -12.29 -9.62
N THR A 123 15.45 -11.48 -8.73
CA THR A 123 16.68 -10.76 -9.05
C THR A 123 17.84 -11.73 -9.27
N HIS A 124 18.06 -12.63 -8.33
CA HIS A 124 19.10 -13.66 -8.41
C HIS A 124 18.91 -14.58 -9.62
N TYR A 125 17.70 -15.11 -9.84
CA TYR A 125 17.41 -15.99 -10.98
C TYR A 125 17.80 -15.38 -12.35
N ASN A 126 17.50 -14.10 -12.56
CA ASN A 126 17.85 -13.43 -13.81
C ASN A 126 19.35 -13.18 -13.97
N ASP A 127 20.08 -13.04 -12.86
CA ASP A 127 21.53 -12.83 -12.89
C ASP A 127 22.21 -14.16 -13.28
N ASP A 128 21.74 -15.28 -12.75
CA ASP A 128 22.18 -16.63 -13.12
C ASP A 128 21.80 -16.97 -14.57
N LEU A 129 20.58 -16.64 -15.00
CA LEU A 129 20.16 -16.79 -16.40
C LEU A 129 21.05 -15.98 -17.35
N ALA A 130 21.46 -14.77 -16.95
CA ALA A 130 22.39 -13.97 -17.74
C ALA A 130 23.78 -14.61 -17.81
N GLN A 131 24.24 -15.28 -16.75
CA GLN A 131 25.48 -16.06 -16.75
C GLN A 131 25.39 -17.25 -17.70
N VAL A 132 24.28 -17.99 -17.69
CA VAL A 132 24.01 -19.10 -18.62
C VAL A 132 24.06 -18.62 -20.07
N HIS A 133 23.31 -17.58 -20.42
CA HIS A 133 23.32 -17.04 -21.78
C HIS A 133 24.71 -16.55 -22.21
N ARG A 134 25.51 -15.96 -21.31
CA ARG A 134 26.89 -15.56 -21.64
C ARG A 134 27.79 -16.77 -21.89
N ALA A 135 27.65 -17.84 -21.12
CA ALA A 135 28.41 -19.06 -21.31
C ALA A 135 28.09 -19.70 -22.67
N GLU A 136 26.81 -19.79 -23.03
CA GLU A 136 26.34 -20.25 -24.34
C GLU A 136 26.93 -19.42 -25.49
N LEU A 137 26.89 -18.08 -25.38
CA LEU A 137 27.42 -17.17 -26.40
C LEU A 137 28.96 -17.26 -26.55
N THR A 138 29.66 -17.63 -25.48
CA THR A 138 31.14 -17.71 -25.48
C THR A 138 31.66 -19.13 -25.70
N GLY A 139 30.78 -20.13 -25.86
CA GLY A 139 31.14 -21.53 -26.04
C GLY A 139 31.76 -22.17 -24.79
N ARG A 140 31.52 -21.62 -23.60
CA ARG A 140 31.95 -22.19 -22.32
C ARG A 140 30.84 -23.06 -21.75
N GLU A 141 31.21 -24.22 -21.19
CA GLU A 141 30.25 -25.03 -20.45
C GLU A 141 29.77 -24.30 -19.19
N VAL A 142 28.46 -24.35 -18.95
CA VAL A 142 27.83 -23.85 -17.73
C VAL A 142 28.13 -24.82 -16.60
N SER A 143 28.47 -24.32 -15.41
CA SER A 143 28.65 -25.19 -14.25
C SER A 143 27.32 -25.88 -13.90
N PRO A 144 27.32 -27.21 -13.63
CA PRO A 144 26.14 -27.93 -13.16
C PRO A 144 25.51 -27.32 -11.89
N GLU A 145 26.32 -26.63 -11.08
CA GLU A 145 25.88 -25.91 -9.89
C GLU A 145 24.93 -24.76 -10.24
N VAL A 146 25.23 -24.00 -11.29
CA VAL A 146 24.40 -22.88 -11.76
C VAL A 146 23.06 -23.38 -12.30
N GLU A 147 23.07 -24.49 -13.05
CA GLU A 147 21.81 -25.10 -13.53
C GLU A 147 20.94 -25.62 -12.38
N SER A 148 21.56 -26.25 -11.38
CA SER A 148 20.87 -26.73 -10.19
C SER A 148 20.28 -25.58 -9.38
N GLU A 149 21.06 -24.52 -9.16
CA GLU A 149 20.64 -23.31 -8.45
C GLU A 149 19.49 -22.62 -9.18
N MET A 150 19.59 -22.45 -10.50
CA MET A 150 18.51 -21.88 -11.31
C MET A 150 17.21 -22.68 -11.23
N ARG A 151 17.28 -24.02 -11.20
CA ARG A 151 16.09 -24.86 -11.03
C ARG A 151 15.46 -24.68 -9.65
N SER A 152 16.28 -24.59 -8.61
CA SER A 152 15.82 -24.30 -7.24
C SER A 152 15.15 -22.94 -7.17
N LEU A 153 15.80 -21.89 -7.68
CA LEU A 153 15.27 -20.53 -7.69
C LEU A 153 13.98 -20.45 -8.53
N ALA A 154 13.90 -21.15 -9.66
CA ALA A 154 12.68 -21.19 -10.46
C ALA A 154 11.51 -21.84 -9.70
N ALA A 155 11.77 -22.90 -8.93
CA ALA A 155 10.78 -23.53 -8.07
C ALA A 155 10.33 -22.58 -6.95
N ASP A 156 11.27 -21.95 -6.24
CA ASP A 156 10.98 -20.99 -5.16
C ASP A 156 10.16 -19.79 -5.66
N ILE A 157 10.50 -19.25 -6.84
CA ILE A 157 9.73 -18.16 -7.47
C ILE A 157 8.33 -18.65 -7.82
N LYS A 158 8.20 -19.85 -8.42
CA LYS A 158 6.90 -20.39 -8.80
C LYS A 158 6.01 -20.59 -7.59
N ASP A 159 6.51 -21.23 -6.54
CA ASP A 159 5.76 -21.50 -5.32
C ASP A 159 5.37 -20.19 -4.62
N GLY A 160 6.28 -19.21 -4.58
CA GLY A 160 5.99 -17.87 -4.07
C GLY A 160 4.89 -17.16 -4.85
N ILE A 161 4.92 -17.24 -6.19
CA ILE A 161 3.87 -16.66 -7.04
C ILE A 161 2.54 -17.37 -6.83
N ASP A 162 2.54 -18.70 -6.80
CA ASP A 162 1.31 -19.50 -6.68
C ASP A 162 0.64 -19.22 -5.32
N ALA A 163 1.42 -19.20 -4.22
CA ALA A 163 0.93 -18.83 -2.90
C ALA A 163 0.36 -17.39 -2.85
N PHE A 164 0.99 -16.43 -3.52
CA PHE A 164 0.48 -15.07 -3.59
C PHE A 164 -0.83 -14.99 -4.39
N LEU A 165 -0.92 -15.67 -5.53
CA LEU A 165 -2.12 -15.66 -6.37
C LEU A 165 -3.30 -16.33 -5.66
N GLU A 166 -3.08 -17.45 -4.96
CA GLU A 166 -4.11 -18.11 -4.15
C GLU A 166 -4.65 -17.20 -3.05
N SER A 167 -3.78 -16.37 -2.45
CA SER A 167 -4.20 -15.39 -1.45
C SER A 167 -5.04 -14.24 -2.02
N GLN A 168 -5.05 -14.02 -3.33
CA GLN A 168 -5.88 -13.00 -3.99
C GLN A 168 -7.28 -13.53 -4.38
N ASP A 169 -7.42 -14.85 -4.54
CA ASP A 169 -8.67 -15.51 -4.91
C ASP A 169 -9.52 -15.94 -3.69
N SER A 170 -9.00 -15.74 -2.47
CA SER A 170 -9.62 -16.10 -1.17
C SER A 170 -10.36 -14.93 -0.52
#